data_AF-A0A932S8Q9-F1
#
_entry.id   AF-A0A932S8Q9-F1
#
_cell.length_a   1.000
_cell.length_b   1.000
_cell.length_c   1.000
_cell.angle_alpha   90.00
_cell.angle_beta   90.00
_cell.angle_gamma   90.00
#
_symmetry.space_group_name_H-M   'P 1'
#
loop_
_entity.id
_entity.type
_entity.pdbx_description
1 polymer ?
#
loop_
_entity_poly.entity_id
_entity_poly.type
_entity_poly.pdbx_seq_one_letter_code
_entity_poly.pdbx_strand_id
1 'polypeptide(L)'
;MIKKRYQCFIVIFTLIGLWPYVNSVWACGSISNPCGLTVTYTVYPYPSNLTTGTPSYAKNYLSCYNPWTQQYLDCKFTFKITGLQDSAGHYHNDDTHPLGQLSASGGSSILQPSSLEVTGQTANTQVAITHTMPEASGTIGAELFIYSPPGYSCGYPCYTETSYRAVGTIYVGVQGLGQIQESGNGYWRLTGAYGQPDVKSLHFWNHYGTSSVTGALSLIAWRYFEETERSMGINDMSLPKGGLFDIHNDWKSPHGMLVGTDNHRIGKAADIDRDGINCEDDADLAEAVKFVNKYGYVSGGQPKAKLLCEHGIGFEGFKHIDFN
;
A
#
# COMPACT_ATOMS: atom_id res chain seq x y z
N MET A 1 -1.39 15.34 55.85
CA MET A 1 -1.34 14.86 54.45
C MET A 1 -2.73 14.38 54.04
N ILE A 2 -3.47 15.15 53.24
CA ILE A 2 -4.81 14.77 52.77
C ILE A 2 -4.64 13.99 51.46
N LYS A 3 -4.89 12.67 51.48
CA LYS A 3 -5.02 11.87 50.26
C LYS A 3 -6.34 12.24 49.58
N LYS A 4 -6.28 13.06 48.52
CA LYS A 4 -7.44 13.28 47.64
C LYS A 4 -7.71 11.99 46.86
N ARG A 5 -8.92 11.44 47.01
CA ARG A 5 -9.43 10.35 46.17
C ARG A 5 -10.05 10.96 44.92
N TYR A 6 -9.59 10.53 43.75
CA TYR A 6 -10.14 10.94 42.47
C TYR A 6 -11.19 9.91 42.03
N GLN A 7 -12.40 10.35 41.73
CA GLN A 7 -13.41 9.54 41.05
C GLN A 7 -13.34 9.90 39.56
N CYS A 8 -12.93 8.96 38.70
CA CYS A 8 -13.11 9.11 37.25
C CYS A 8 -14.45 8.48 36.84
N PHE A 9 -15.20 9.19 36.02
CA PHE A 9 -16.38 8.67 35.34
C PHE A 9 -15.96 8.24 33.94
N ILE A 10 -16.14 6.97 33.61
CA ILE A 10 -15.94 6.46 32.25
C ILE A 10 -17.30 6.56 31.54
N VAL A 11 -17.39 7.40 30.51
CA VAL A 11 -18.54 7.43 29.61
C VAL A 11 -18.13 6.69 28.34
N ILE A 12 -18.52 5.42 28.22
CA ILE A 12 -18.27 4.63 27.01
C ILE A 12 -19.41 4.91 26.03
N PHE A 13 -19.10 5.59 24.92
CA PHE A 13 -19.98 5.59 23.75
C PHE A 13 -19.66 4.35 22.91
N THR A 14 -20.38 3.25 23.14
CA THR A 14 -20.46 2.15 22.18
C THR A 14 -21.46 2.53 21.09
N LEU A 15 -20.97 2.97 19.94
CA LEU A 15 -21.72 2.91 18.69
C LEU A 15 -21.40 1.60 17.98
N ILE A 16 -22.46 0.86 17.69
CA ILE A 16 -22.49 -0.47 17.12
C ILE A 16 -22.09 -0.41 15.64
N GLY A 17 -21.13 -1.24 15.23
CA GLY A 17 -20.98 -1.73 13.85
C GLY A 17 -19.85 -1.13 13.01
N LEU A 18 -18.81 -1.94 12.78
CA LEU A 18 -17.77 -1.83 11.74
C LEU A 18 -16.78 -0.65 11.90
N TRP A 19 -15.62 -0.93 12.52
CA TRP A 19 -14.49 -0.01 12.73
C TRP A 19 -14.00 0.68 11.45
N PRO A 20 -13.94 2.03 11.42
CA PRO A 20 -12.64 2.72 11.56
C PRO A 20 -12.73 4.07 12.32
N TYR A 21 -13.17 4.08 13.57
CA TYR A 21 -13.17 5.32 14.38
C TYR A 21 -12.63 5.05 15.78
N VAL A 22 -11.39 5.48 16.04
CA VAL A 22 -10.92 5.61 17.42
C VAL A 22 -11.36 6.99 17.92
N ASN A 23 -12.61 7.10 18.34
CA ASN A 23 -13.08 8.24 19.13
C ASN A 23 -12.74 7.95 20.60
N SER A 24 -11.54 8.32 21.04
CA SER A 24 -11.18 8.24 22.45
C SER A 24 -11.79 9.42 23.20
N VAL A 25 -12.98 9.23 23.79
CA VAL A 25 -13.63 10.20 24.70
C VAL A 25 -13.16 9.90 26.12
N TRP A 26 -12.35 10.78 26.73
CA TRP A 26 -11.90 10.58 28.11
C TRP A 26 -11.91 11.87 28.94
N ALA A 27 -12.69 11.84 30.01
CA ALA A 27 -12.75 12.86 31.04
C ALA A 27 -12.13 12.31 32.33
N CYS A 28 -10.97 12.84 32.74
CA CYS A 28 -10.62 12.84 34.16
C CYS A 28 -10.40 14.30 34.58
N GLY A 29 -11.34 14.77 35.39
CA GLY A 29 -11.25 15.96 36.21
C GLY A 29 -12.16 15.73 37.39
N SER A 30 -11.65 15.94 38.61
CA SER A 30 -12.52 16.08 39.78
C SER A 30 -13.63 17.08 39.49
N ILE A 31 -14.78 16.98 40.17
CA ILE A 31 -15.94 17.89 40.04
C ILE A 31 -15.55 19.39 40.06
N SER A 32 -14.37 19.74 40.61
CA SER A 32 -13.84 21.10 40.68
C SER A 32 -12.89 21.55 39.56
N ASN A 33 -12.45 20.69 38.62
CA ASN A 33 -11.60 21.11 37.49
C ASN A 33 -11.63 20.10 36.32
N PRO A 34 -12.55 20.26 35.36
CA PRO A 34 -12.64 19.42 34.18
C PRO A 34 -11.73 19.96 33.06
N CYS A 35 -10.45 19.61 33.07
CA CYS A 35 -9.49 19.95 32.00
C CYS A 35 -9.02 18.70 31.25
N GLY A 36 -9.96 17.86 30.81
CA GLY A 36 -9.73 16.76 29.88
C GLY A 36 -9.54 17.25 28.44
N LEU A 37 -8.64 16.60 27.73
CA LEU A 37 -8.36 16.80 26.31
C LEU A 37 -9.01 15.67 25.51
N THR A 38 -9.78 16.00 24.46
CA THR A 38 -10.21 14.99 23.48
C THR A 38 -9.38 15.11 22.21
N VAL A 39 -8.86 13.97 21.77
CA VAL A 39 -8.16 13.81 20.49
C VAL A 39 -9.07 13.01 19.57
N THR A 40 -9.42 13.60 18.43
CA THR A 40 -10.02 12.85 17.32
C THR A 40 -8.93 12.53 16.32
N TYR A 41 -8.80 11.24 15.99
CA TYR A 41 -7.91 10.71 14.96
C TYR A 41 -8.70 9.77 14.05
N THR A 42 -9.00 10.23 12.84
CA THR A 42 -9.71 9.45 11.83
C THR A 42 -8.73 8.92 10.81
N VAL A 43 -8.66 7.59 10.69
CA VAL A 43 -7.94 6.89 9.63
C VAL A 43 -8.95 6.47 8.57
N TYR A 44 -8.84 7.03 7.38
CA TYR A 44 -9.57 6.48 6.23
C TYR A 44 -8.92 5.16 5.81
N PRO A 45 -9.69 4.16 5.34
CA PRO A 45 -9.12 2.90 4.85
C PRO A 45 -8.03 3.24 3.85
N TYR A 46 -6.81 2.80 4.16
CA TYR A 46 -5.65 3.06 3.32
C TYR A 46 -5.95 2.52 1.93
N PRO A 47 -5.71 3.31 0.87
CA PRO A 47 -5.93 2.87 -0.49
C PRO A 47 -5.01 1.69 -0.78
N SER A 48 -5.54 0.51 -0.57
CA SER A 48 -5.05 -0.77 -1.05
C SER A 48 -5.33 -0.95 -2.54
N ASN A 49 -5.48 0.14 -3.28
CA ASN A 49 -5.75 0.16 -4.70
C ASN A 49 -4.72 1.11 -5.31
N LEU A 50 -3.43 0.76 -5.23
CA LEU A 50 -2.42 1.43 -6.03
C LEU A 50 -2.92 1.48 -7.47
N THR A 51 -3.07 2.67 -8.04
CA THR A 51 -3.50 2.88 -9.42
C THR A 51 -2.37 3.45 -10.23
N THR A 52 -2.08 2.84 -11.38
CA THR A 52 -1.06 3.27 -12.33
C THR A 52 -1.14 4.77 -12.59
N GLY A 53 -0.01 5.48 -12.47
CA GLY A 53 0.10 6.93 -12.71
C GLY A 53 -0.65 7.88 -11.77
N THR A 54 -1.39 7.38 -10.76
CA THR A 54 -2.14 8.22 -9.82
C THR A 54 -1.67 7.97 -8.38
N PRO A 55 -1.07 8.96 -7.71
CA PRO A 55 -0.68 8.82 -6.32
C PRO A 55 -1.88 8.53 -5.43
N SER A 56 -1.68 7.61 -4.50
CA SER A 56 -2.67 7.28 -3.48
C SER A 56 -2.37 8.06 -2.20
N TYR A 57 -3.39 8.50 -1.47
CA TYR A 57 -3.23 9.32 -0.28
C TYR A 57 -4.00 8.75 0.91
N ALA A 58 -3.40 8.81 2.10
CA ALA A 58 -4.16 8.76 3.35
C ALA A 58 -4.18 10.13 4.01
N LYS A 59 -5.35 10.50 4.54
CA LYS A 59 -5.52 11.73 5.31
C LYS A 59 -5.88 11.37 6.74
N ASN A 60 -5.11 11.89 7.67
CA ASN A 60 -5.38 11.83 9.08
C ASN A 60 -5.79 13.22 9.55
N TYR A 61 -6.94 13.31 10.19
CA TYR A 61 -7.41 14.56 10.78
C TYR A 61 -7.10 14.53 12.26
N LEU A 62 -6.41 15.57 12.73
CA LEU A 62 -6.02 15.78 14.11
C LEU A 62 -6.71 17.03 14.63
N SER A 63 -7.36 16.92 15.78
CA SER A 63 -7.81 18.09 16.51
C SER A 63 -7.78 17.82 18.01
N CYS A 64 -7.57 18.89 18.75
CA CYS A 64 -7.65 18.90 20.20
C CYS A 64 -8.83 19.79 20.60
N TYR A 65 -9.69 19.33 21.49
CA TYR A 65 -10.75 20.17 22.02
C TYR A 65 -11.10 19.84 23.47
N ASN A 66 -11.67 20.82 24.14
CA ASN A 66 -12.28 20.67 25.45
C ASN A 66 -13.67 20.01 25.27
N PRO A 67 -13.93 18.81 25.83
CA PRO A 67 -15.17 18.08 25.57
C PRO A 67 -16.42 18.73 26.18
N TRP A 68 -16.26 19.61 27.18
CA TRP A 68 -17.38 20.29 27.82
C TRP A 68 -17.76 21.59 27.10
N THR A 69 -16.77 22.36 26.64
CA THR A 69 -17.00 23.64 25.94
C THR A 69 -17.02 23.51 24.43
N GLN A 70 -16.58 22.37 23.90
CA GLN A 70 -16.34 22.12 22.46
C GLN A 70 -15.34 23.11 21.84
N GLN A 71 -14.58 23.84 22.66
CA GLN A 71 -13.57 24.78 22.17
C GLN A 71 -12.34 24.01 21.71
N TYR A 72 -11.87 24.29 20.50
CA TYR A 72 -10.59 23.79 20.03
C TYR A 72 -9.44 24.34 20.88
N LEU A 73 -8.47 23.47 21.13
CA LEU A 73 -7.27 23.75 21.89
C LEU A 73 -6.05 23.66 20.98
N ASP A 74 -5.04 24.44 21.30
CA ASP A 74 -3.74 24.39 20.65
C ASP A 74 -2.84 23.34 21.30
N CYS A 75 -2.69 22.20 20.64
CA CYS A 75 -1.82 21.11 21.02
C CYS A 75 -0.61 21.07 20.12
N LYS A 76 0.55 20.74 20.70
CA LYS A 76 1.71 20.33 19.91
C LYS A 76 1.53 18.89 19.47
N PHE A 77 1.99 18.55 18.27
CA PHE A 77 1.97 17.19 17.78
C PHE A 77 3.25 16.83 17.01
N THR A 78 3.51 15.52 16.95
CA THR A 78 4.50 14.87 16.10
C THR A 78 3.83 13.67 15.46
N PHE A 79 3.87 13.57 14.13
CA PHE A 79 3.43 12.39 13.39
C PHE A 79 4.61 11.85 12.59
N LYS A 80 4.90 10.56 12.77
CA LYS A 80 6.04 9.88 12.16
C LYS A 80 5.59 8.61 11.46
N ILE A 81 6.24 8.28 10.35
CA ILE A 81 6.13 6.97 9.69
C ILE A 81 7.47 6.24 9.69
N THR A 82 7.41 4.91 9.75
CA THR A 82 8.60 4.02 9.75
C THR A 82 8.30 2.76 8.94
N GLY A 83 9.29 2.21 8.23
CA GLY A 83 9.16 0.91 7.58
C GLY A 83 9.04 -0.22 8.62
N LEU A 84 8.19 -1.21 8.34
CA LEU A 84 8.14 -2.46 9.11
C LEU A 84 8.64 -3.61 8.22
N GLN A 85 9.19 -4.67 8.83
CA GLN A 85 9.79 -5.84 8.16
C GLN A 85 8.80 -6.74 7.38
N ASP A 86 7.65 -6.21 6.96
CA ASP A 86 6.69 -6.88 6.09
C ASP A 86 6.57 -6.09 4.79
N SER A 87 7.52 -6.38 3.92
CA SER A 87 7.74 -5.75 2.63
C SER A 87 6.90 -6.41 1.53
N ALA A 88 5.88 -7.20 1.88
CA ALA A 88 4.88 -7.69 0.94
C ALA A 88 5.43 -8.46 -0.28
N GLY A 89 6.51 -9.20 -0.10
CA GLY A 89 7.20 -9.97 -1.15
C GLY A 89 8.59 -9.43 -1.51
N HIS A 90 8.97 -8.25 -1.01
CA HIS A 90 10.29 -7.66 -1.20
C HIS A 90 11.31 -8.13 -0.13
N TYR A 91 11.95 -9.27 -0.31
CA TYR A 91 12.88 -9.80 0.71
C TYR A 91 14.27 -9.14 0.68
N HIS A 92 14.35 -7.81 0.68
CA HIS A 92 15.60 -7.05 0.62
C HIS A 92 15.44 -5.60 1.08
N ASN A 93 16.58 -5.00 1.48
CA ASN A 93 16.78 -3.56 1.65
C ASN A 93 15.68 -2.80 2.44
N ASP A 94 15.12 -3.43 3.48
CA ASP A 94 14.04 -2.89 4.32
C ASP A 94 14.34 -1.48 4.87
N ASP A 95 15.61 -1.16 5.12
CA ASP A 95 16.09 0.14 5.60
C ASP A 95 15.98 1.26 4.57
N THR A 96 15.88 0.91 3.29
CA THR A 96 15.71 1.84 2.17
C THR A 96 14.32 1.77 1.54
N HIS A 97 13.39 0.98 2.11
CA HIS A 97 12.03 0.83 1.63
C HIS A 97 11.35 2.21 1.47
N PRO A 98 10.85 2.58 0.28
CA PRO A 98 10.17 3.85 0.07
C PRO A 98 8.90 3.91 0.92
N LEU A 99 8.85 4.85 1.86
CA LEU A 99 7.68 5.03 2.74
C LEU A 99 6.71 6.10 2.24
N GLY A 100 7.02 6.76 1.12
CA GLY A 100 6.26 7.89 0.59
C GLY A 100 6.63 9.21 1.28
N GLN A 101 5.67 10.14 1.32
CA GLN A 101 5.92 11.49 1.86
C GLN A 101 4.76 11.96 2.72
N LEU A 102 5.08 12.51 3.90
CA LEU A 102 4.14 13.23 4.72
C LEU A 102 4.07 14.70 4.33
N SER A 103 2.91 15.30 4.56
CA SER A 103 2.68 16.74 4.54
C SER A 103 1.56 17.06 5.53
N ALA A 104 1.48 18.31 5.99
CA ALA A 104 0.33 18.74 6.78
C ALA A 104 -0.17 20.12 6.34
N SER A 105 -1.45 20.33 6.59
CA SER A 105 -2.15 21.59 6.32
C SER A 105 -3.12 21.90 7.46
N GLY A 106 -3.41 23.19 7.67
CA GLY A 106 -4.12 23.66 8.86
C GLY A 106 -3.22 23.75 10.08
N GLY A 107 -3.61 24.54 11.08
CA GLY A 107 -2.79 24.80 12.26
C GLY A 107 -1.74 25.91 12.07
N SER A 108 -0.76 25.94 12.97
CA SER A 108 0.36 26.89 12.97
C SER A 108 1.69 26.17 13.16
N SER A 109 2.78 26.83 12.79
CA SER A 109 4.15 26.34 13.02
C SER A 109 4.37 24.89 12.55
N ILE A 110 3.74 24.49 11.44
CA ILE A 110 4.00 23.19 10.82
C ILE A 110 5.45 23.19 10.35
N LEU A 111 6.23 22.27 10.92
CA LEU A 111 7.59 21.99 10.52
C LEU A 111 7.63 20.57 9.98
N GLN A 112 8.24 20.41 8.80
CA GLN A 112 8.47 19.12 8.18
C GLN A 112 9.97 18.82 8.23
N PRO A 113 10.47 18.29 9.37
CA PRO A 113 11.90 18.03 9.52
C PRO A 113 12.41 16.96 8.55
N SER A 114 11.54 16.07 8.05
CA SER A 114 11.85 15.10 7.00
C SER A 114 10.61 14.73 6.20
N SER A 115 10.76 13.94 5.14
CA SER A 115 9.61 13.33 4.43
C SER A 115 8.83 12.34 5.30
N LEU A 116 9.41 11.87 6.41
CA LEU A 116 8.88 10.81 7.28
C LEU A 116 8.34 11.32 8.62
N GLU A 117 8.46 12.62 8.88
CA GLU A 117 8.01 13.23 10.13
C GLU A 117 7.44 14.63 9.90
N VAL A 118 6.31 14.90 10.53
CA VAL A 118 5.69 16.22 10.61
C VAL A 118 5.47 16.59 12.06
N THR A 119 5.85 17.81 12.43
CA THR A 119 5.61 18.38 13.76
C THR A 119 4.88 19.71 13.62
N GLY A 120 4.08 20.08 14.62
CA GLY A 120 3.38 21.36 14.55
C GLY A 120 2.47 21.63 15.73
N GLN A 121 1.62 22.63 15.55
CA GLN A 121 0.61 23.06 16.50
C GLN A 121 -0.77 23.06 15.84
N THR A 122 -1.80 22.63 16.56
CA THR A 122 -3.17 22.62 16.04
C THR A 122 -3.77 24.02 15.93
N ALA A 123 -3.21 25.03 16.62
CA ALA A 123 -3.62 26.44 16.57
C ALA A 123 -5.13 26.67 16.80
N ASN A 124 -5.70 25.93 17.75
CA ASN A 124 -7.15 25.94 18.02
C ASN A 124 -8.00 25.62 16.76
N THR A 125 -7.49 24.76 15.87
CA THR A 125 -8.22 24.26 14.71
C THR A 125 -7.92 22.77 14.48
N GLN A 126 -8.45 22.22 13.39
CA GLN A 126 -8.13 20.90 12.90
C GLN A 126 -6.92 20.96 11.95
N VAL A 127 -6.02 19.98 12.07
CA VAL A 127 -4.88 19.77 11.19
C VAL A 127 -5.14 18.53 10.34
N ALA A 128 -4.90 18.62 9.04
CA ALA A 128 -4.93 17.47 8.14
C ALA A 128 -3.49 17.05 7.80
N ILE A 129 -3.11 15.86 8.23
CA ILE A 129 -1.84 15.22 7.87
C ILE A 129 -2.10 14.31 6.67
N THR A 130 -1.47 14.61 5.54
CA THR A 130 -1.58 13.82 4.31
C THR A 130 -0.32 12.99 4.12
N HIS A 131 -0.51 11.69 3.91
CA HIS A 131 0.55 10.74 3.54
C HIS A 131 0.33 10.31 2.10
N THR A 132 1.25 10.72 1.22
CA THR A 132 1.34 10.20 -0.15
C THR A 132 1.95 8.81 -0.07
N MET A 133 1.19 7.79 -0.47
CA MET A 133 1.62 6.40 -0.44
C MET A 133 2.75 6.15 -1.44
N PRO A 134 3.75 5.32 -1.08
CA PRO A 134 4.78 4.88 -2.00
C PRO A 134 4.21 3.95 -3.08
N GLU A 135 4.97 3.77 -4.16
CA GLU A 135 4.67 2.74 -5.15
C GLU A 135 5.04 1.34 -4.66
N ALA A 136 6.06 1.22 -3.80
CA ALA A 136 6.42 -0.02 -3.12
C ALA A 136 5.29 -0.43 -2.17
N SER A 137 4.83 -1.67 -2.28
CA SER A 137 3.86 -2.22 -1.33
C SER A 137 4.57 -2.61 -0.03
N GLY A 138 3.79 -2.80 1.03
CA GLY A 138 4.35 -3.17 2.31
C GLY A 138 3.51 -2.66 3.47
N THR A 139 4.11 -2.79 4.64
CA THR A 139 3.50 -2.41 5.91
C THR A 139 4.31 -1.27 6.51
N ILE A 140 3.66 -0.13 6.75
CA ILE A 140 4.29 1.08 7.30
C ILE A 140 3.74 1.30 8.71
N GLY A 141 4.63 1.46 9.68
CA GLY A 141 4.28 1.88 11.04
C GLY A 141 3.99 3.38 11.05
N ALA A 142 2.95 3.78 11.76
CA ALA A 142 2.61 5.18 12.00
C ALA A 142 2.58 5.45 13.50
N GLU A 143 3.15 6.57 13.92
CA GLU A 143 3.22 6.97 15.32
C GLU A 143 2.82 8.45 15.44
N LEU A 144 1.83 8.71 16.31
CA LEU A 144 1.33 10.05 16.61
C LEU A 144 1.56 10.34 18.08
N PHE A 145 2.28 11.42 18.36
CA PHE A 145 2.37 12.04 19.67
C PHE A 145 1.59 13.35 19.69
N ILE A 146 0.84 13.58 20.76
CA ILE A 146 0.14 14.84 21.02
C ILE A 146 0.45 15.26 22.45
N TYR A 147 0.76 16.53 22.63
CA TYR A 147 1.08 17.11 23.94
C TYR A 147 -0.04 18.05 24.37
N SER A 148 -0.51 17.89 25.61
CA SER A 148 -1.54 18.75 26.17
C SER A 148 -1.03 20.20 26.34
N PRO A 149 -1.89 21.21 26.11
CA PRO A 149 -1.54 22.59 26.42
C PRO A 149 -1.40 22.80 27.93
N PRO A 150 -0.72 23.88 28.37
CA PRO A 150 -0.64 24.24 29.79
C PRO A 150 -2.01 24.30 30.46
N GLY A 151 -2.13 23.72 31.65
CA GLY A 151 -3.40 23.65 32.40
C GLY A 151 -4.32 22.49 31.99
N TYR A 152 -3.94 21.70 30.99
CA TYR A 152 -4.62 20.47 30.59
C TYR A 152 -3.76 19.25 30.88
N SER A 153 -4.39 18.19 31.38
CA SER A 153 -3.77 16.88 31.56
C SER A 153 -4.35 15.90 30.55
N CYS A 154 -3.52 14.98 30.08
CA CYS A 154 -4.00 13.85 29.31
C CYS A 154 -4.79 12.90 30.25
N GLY A 155 -5.98 12.46 29.81
CA GLY A 155 -6.80 11.44 30.50
C GLY A 155 -6.63 10.05 29.87
N TYR A 156 -6.61 8.99 30.68
CA TYR A 156 -6.32 7.61 30.26
C TYR A 156 -7.07 7.19 28.98
N PRO A 157 -6.43 6.51 27.99
CA PRO A 157 -5.04 6.04 28.01
C PRO A 157 -4.06 7.12 27.54
N CYS A 158 -3.11 7.47 28.42
CA CYS A 158 -2.06 8.42 28.10
C CYS A 158 -0.70 7.75 28.13
N TYR A 159 0.21 8.30 27.33
CA TYR A 159 1.61 7.89 27.36
C TYR A 159 2.32 8.53 28.55
N THR A 160 2.05 9.81 28.82
CA THR A 160 2.47 10.52 30.05
C THR A 160 1.32 11.40 30.56
N GLU A 161 1.49 12.05 31.71
CA GLU A 161 0.48 13.00 32.24
C GLU A 161 0.12 14.11 31.24
N THR A 162 1.03 14.44 30.33
CA THR A 162 0.88 15.55 29.37
C THR A 162 0.98 15.09 27.92
N SER A 163 0.99 13.77 27.63
CA SER A 163 1.08 13.29 26.26
C SER A 163 0.25 12.05 25.98
N TYR A 164 -0.28 12.03 24.76
CA TYR A 164 -0.95 10.91 24.15
C TYR A 164 -0.08 10.32 23.05
N ARG A 165 -0.08 8.99 22.95
CA ARG A 165 0.63 8.24 21.91
C ARG A 165 -0.34 7.28 21.24
N ALA A 166 -0.52 7.42 19.94
CA ALA A 166 -1.17 6.42 19.11
C ALA A 166 -0.14 5.77 18.19
N VAL A 167 -0.19 4.45 18.11
CA VAL A 167 0.58 3.66 17.14
C VAL A 167 -0.42 2.96 16.23
N GLY A 168 -0.17 3.02 14.94
CA GLY A 168 -0.98 2.39 13.91
C GLY A 168 -0.13 1.73 12.85
N THR A 169 -0.81 1.03 11.96
CA THR A 169 -0.20 0.37 10.82
C THR A 169 -0.95 0.75 9.56
N ILE A 170 -0.20 1.12 8.53
CA ILE A 170 -0.65 1.49 7.20
C ILE A 170 -0.30 0.31 6.29
N TYR A 171 -1.29 -0.27 5.64
CA TYR A 171 -1.09 -1.32 4.65
C TYR A 171 -1.13 -0.70 3.25
N VAL A 172 -0.02 -0.81 2.52
CA VAL A 172 0.11 -0.36 1.14
C VAL A 172 0.11 -1.59 0.24
N GLY A 173 -0.77 -1.63 -0.75
CA GLY A 173 -0.83 -2.74 -1.69
C GLY A 173 -2.02 -2.67 -2.64
N VAL A 174 -2.33 -3.81 -3.25
CA VAL A 174 -3.42 -4.00 -4.22
C VAL A 174 -4.35 -5.11 -3.73
N GLN A 175 -5.64 -4.85 -3.65
CA GLN A 175 -6.63 -5.87 -3.27
C GLN A 175 -6.96 -6.82 -4.41
N GLY A 176 -7.42 -8.02 -4.04
CA GLY A 176 -7.95 -8.99 -5.00
C GLY A 176 -6.89 -9.66 -5.86
N LEU A 177 -5.61 -9.57 -5.47
CA LEU A 177 -4.55 -10.36 -6.06
C LEU A 177 -4.62 -11.80 -5.56
N GLY A 178 -4.61 -12.74 -6.50
CA GLY A 178 -4.54 -14.17 -6.26
C GLY A 178 -3.35 -14.77 -7.00
N GLN A 179 -2.76 -15.81 -6.42
CA GLN A 179 -1.66 -16.52 -7.04
C GLN A 179 -2.17 -17.42 -8.17
N ILE A 180 -1.59 -17.33 -9.36
CA ILE A 180 -1.79 -18.36 -10.40
C ILE A 180 -1.03 -19.62 -9.99
N GLN A 181 -1.69 -20.77 -10.12
CA GLN A 181 -1.07 -22.07 -9.85
C GLN A 181 -0.47 -22.64 -11.12
N GLU A 182 0.50 -23.54 -10.98
CA GLU A 182 1.07 -24.25 -12.12
C GLU A 182 0.00 -25.12 -12.81
N SER A 183 0.12 -25.27 -14.13
CA SER A 183 -0.85 -26.05 -14.90
C SER A 183 -0.71 -27.54 -14.62
N GLY A 184 -1.75 -28.16 -14.08
CA GLY A 184 -1.77 -29.63 -13.93
C GLY A 184 -1.70 -30.39 -15.27
N ASN A 185 -2.02 -29.73 -16.39
CA ASN A 185 -2.03 -30.30 -17.73
C ASN A 185 -0.80 -29.89 -18.57
N GLY A 186 0.12 -29.11 -18.00
CA GLY A 186 1.33 -28.66 -18.70
C GLY A 186 1.14 -27.52 -19.71
N TYR A 187 -0.02 -26.84 -19.75
CA TYR A 187 -0.23 -25.71 -20.67
C TYR A 187 0.68 -24.52 -20.36
N TRP A 188 0.97 -24.30 -19.08
CA TRP A 188 1.98 -23.36 -18.62
C TRP A 188 2.78 -23.93 -17.46
N ARG A 189 3.95 -23.34 -17.26
CA ARG A 189 4.78 -23.51 -16.06
C ARG A 189 5.00 -22.15 -15.42
N LEU A 190 5.23 -22.14 -14.11
CA LEU A 190 5.60 -20.92 -13.38
C LEU A 190 7.12 -20.82 -13.34
N THR A 191 7.67 -19.71 -13.79
CA THR A 191 9.11 -19.43 -13.85
C THR A 191 9.45 -18.15 -13.10
N GLY A 192 10.73 -17.89 -12.86
CA GLY A 192 11.13 -16.67 -12.15
C GLY A 192 12.40 -16.11 -12.74
N ALA A 193 12.55 -14.79 -12.69
CA ALA A 193 13.78 -14.16 -13.14
C ALA A 193 14.93 -14.35 -12.16
N TYR A 194 14.67 -14.86 -10.95
CA TYR A 194 15.72 -15.15 -9.98
C TYR A 194 16.75 -16.13 -10.53
N GLY A 195 18.02 -15.71 -10.53
CA GLY A 195 19.14 -16.45 -11.11
C GLY A 195 19.54 -16.00 -12.52
N GLN A 196 18.78 -15.09 -13.15
CA GLN A 196 19.22 -14.42 -14.38
C GLN A 196 20.36 -13.43 -14.09
N PRO A 197 21.28 -13.20 -15.06
CA PRO A 197 22.27 -12.13 -14.97
C PRO A 197 21.55 -10.80 -14.68
N ASP A 198 22.00 -10.09 -13.64
CA ASP A 198 21.48 -8.80 -13.17
C ASP A 198 20.22 -8.80 -12.28
N VAL A 199 19.59 -9.95 -12.06
CA VAL A 199 18.50 -10.08 -11.06
C VAL A 199 19.10 -10.33 -9.69
N LYS A 200 19.00 -9.33 -8.81
CA LYS A 200 19.53 -9.37 -7.44
C LYS A 200 18.45 -9.60 -6.40
N SER A 201 17.19 -9.41 -6.80
CA SER A 201 16.05 -9.51 -5.89
C SER A 201 15.52 -10.92 -5.75
N LEU A 202 15.17 -11.28 -4.53
CA LEU A 202 14.51 -12.54 -4.19
C LEU A 202 13.00 -12.33 -4.14
N HIS A 203 12.32 -12.39 -5.28
CA HIS A 203 10.86 -12.37 -5.36
C HIS A 203 10.29 -13.78 -5.53
N PHE A 204 10.40 -14.62 -4.50
CA PHE A 204 9.89 -16.00 -4.56
C PHE A 204 8.39 -16.09 -4.89
N TRP A 205 7.65 -15.02 -4.62
CA TRP A 205 6.20 -14.93 -4.79
C TRP A 205 5.87 -13.83 -5.79
N ASN A 206 6.18 -14.07 -7.05
CA ASN A 206 6.04 -13.14 -8.17
C ASN A 206 4.87 -13.48 -9.11
N HIS A 207 4.03 -14.47 -8.79
CA HIS A 207 2.96 -14.95 -9.68
C HIS A 207 1.55 -14.54 -9.23
N TYR A 208 1.38 -13.28 -8.81
CA TYR A 208 0.08 -12.79 -8.35
C TYR A 208 -0.56 -11.89 -9.41
N GLY A 209 -1.88 -12.03 -9.58
CA GLY A 209 -2.66 -11.23 -10.51
C GLY A 209 -4.11 -11.13 -10.08
N THR A 210 -4.86 -10.23 -10.69
CA THR A 210 -6.31 -10.20 -10.50
C THR A 210 -6.98 -11.47 -11.06
N SER A 211 -8.19 -11.79 -10.61
CA SER A 211 -8.91 -12.99 -11.09
C SER A 211 -9.16 -12.98 -12.60
N SER A 212 -9.38 -11.81 -13.20
CA SER A 212 -9.55 -11.67 -14.65
C SER A 212 -8.23 -11.91 -15.39
N VAL A 213 -7.12 -11.39 -14.87
CA VAL A 213 -5.78 -11.54 -15.46
C VAL A 213 -5.31 -12.99 -15.40
N THR A 214 -5.40 -13.62 -14.23
CA THR A 214 -5.01 -15.04 -14.06
C THR A 214 -5.85 -15.97 -14.94
N GLY A 215 -7.15 -15.72 -15.06
CA GLY A 215 -8.04 -16.46 -15.97
C GLY A 215 -7.68 -16.26 -17.45
N ALA A 216 -7.39 -15.01 -17.85
CA ALA A 216 -7.01 -14.70 -19.23
C ALA A 216 -5.64 -15.29 -19.61
N LEU A 217 -4.65 -15.21 -18.72
CA LEU A 217 -3.34 -15.85 -18.92
C LEU A 217 -3.46 -17.36 -19.08
N SER A 218 -4.31 -18.01 -18.28
CA SER A 218 -4.57 -19.45 -18.40
C SER A 218 -5.16 -19.81 -19.77
N LEU A 219 -6.06 -18.98 -20.31
CA LEU A 219 -6.64 -19.16 -21.65
C LEU A 219 -5.62 -18.89 -22.77
N ILE A 220 -4.76 -17.89 -22.63
CA ILE A 220 -3.67 -17.61 -23.57
C ILE A 220 -2.71 -18.81 -23.60
N ALA A 221 -2.29 -19.30 -22.44
CA ALA A 221 -1.41 -20.45 -22.32
C ALA A 221 -1.99 -21.71 -22.96
N TRP A 222 -3.26 -22.02 -22.67
CA TRP A 222 -3.96 -23.13 -23.30
C TRP A 222 -3.99 -22.98 -24.83
N ARG A 223 -4.37 -21.80 -25.33
CA ARG A 223 -4.47 -21.56 -26.77
C ARG A 223 -3.11 -21.67 -27.46
N TYR A 224 -2.06 -21.16 -26.83
CA TYR A 224 -0.69 -21.27 -27.32
C TYR A 224 -0.23 -22.73 -27.37
N PHE A 225 -0.55 -23.50 -26.33
CA PHE A 225 -0.23 -24.92 -26.27
C PHE A 225 -0.96 -25.73 -27.36
N GLU A 226 -2.25 -25.47 -27.62
CA GLU A 226 -3.00 -26.17 -28.67
C GLU A 226 -2.42 -25.95 -30.07
N GLU A 227 -1.83 -24.78 -30.34
CA GLU A 227 -1.27 -24.47 -31.65
C GLU A 227 0.17 -24.96 -31.82
N THR A 228 0.93 -25.06 -30.73
CA THR A 228 2.39 -25.27 -30.81
C THR A 228 2.88 -26.54 -30.13
N GLU A 229 2.04 -27.17 -29.30
CA GLU A 229 2.38 -28.24 -28.36
C GLU A 229 3.48 -27.83 -27.34
N ARG A 230 3.71 -26.52 -27.15
CA ARG A 230 4.72 -25.98 -26.23
C ARG A 230 4.07 -25.32 -25.02
N SER A 231 4.60 -25.61 -23.84
CA SER A 231 4.18 -24.94 -22.60
C SER A 231 4.64 -23.48 -22.58
N MET A 232 3.73 -22.57 -22.25
CA MET A 232 4.07 -21.17 -22.01
C MET A 232 4.72 -21.02 -20.63
N GLY A 233 5.92 -20.44 -20.53
CA GLY A 233 6.48 -20.08 -19.23
C GLY A 233 5.94 -18.73 -18.80
N ILE A 234 5.24 -18.68 -17.66
CA ILE A 234 4.80 -17.43 -17.04
C ILE A 234 5.88 -17.09 -16.02
N ASN A 235 6.60 -16.00 -16.28
CA ASN A 235 7.69 -15.54 -15.44
C ASN A 235 7.14 -14.57 -14.37
N ASP A 236 7.60 -13.32 -14.38
CA ASP A 236 7.21 -12.35 -13.37
C ASP A 236 5.79 -11.83 -13.62
N MET A 237 5.01 -11.68 -12.55
CA MET A 237 3.73 -10.97 -12.50
C MET A 237 3.81 -9.97 -11.32
N SER A 238 2.78 -9.90 -10.47
CA SER A 238 2.79 -9.10 -9.26
C SER A 238 3.35 -9.85 -8.04
N LEU A 239 3.76 -9.09 -7.03
CA LEU A 239 3.98 -9.57 -5.66
C LEU A 239 2.64 -9.81 -4.93
N PRO A 240 2.61 -10.48 -3.76
CA PRO A 240 1.35 -10.82 -3.09
C PRO A 240 0.46 -9.64 -2.72
N LYS A 241 1.05 -8.47 -2.44
CA LYS A 241 0.29 -7.22 -2.24
C LYS A 241 0.53 -6.21 -3.38
N GLY A 242 1.07 -6.66 -4.52
CA GLY A 242 1.46 -5.82 -5.63
C GLY A 242 2.57 -4.85 -5.26
N GLY A 243 2.47 -3.60 -5.72
CA GLY A 243 3.52 -2.62 -5.51
C GLY A 243 4.71 -2.82 -6.44
N LEU A 244 5.64 -1.87 -6.39
CA LEU A 244 6.74 -1.75 -7.34
C LEU A 244 7.48 -3.07 -7.51
N PHE A 245 7.63 -3.58 -8.72
CA PHE A 245 8.47 -4.76 -8.93
C PHE A 245 9.92 -4.29 -9.11
N ASP A 246 10.82 -4.58 -8.17
CA ASP A 246 12.22 -4.10 -8.19
C ASP A 246 13.20 -5.27 -8.18
N ILE A 247 13.64 -5.69 -9.37
CA ILE A 247 14.52 -6.84 -9.55
C ILE A 247 16.00 -6.54 -9.23
N HIS A 248 16.37 -5.26 -9.09
CA HIS A 248 17.76 -4.81 -8.88
C HIS A 248 18.07 -4.37 -7.44
N ASN A 249 17.06 -4.39 -6.56
CA ASN A 249 17.10 -3.90 -5.19
C ASN A 249 17.41 -2.39 -5.09
N ASP A 250 16.95 -1.59 -6.05
CA ASP A 250 17.16 -0.14 -6.10
C ASP A 250 15.87 0.70 -6.10
N TRP A 251 14.74 0.05 -5.81
CA TRP A 251 13.38 0.58 -5.83
C TRP A 251 13.03 1.29 -7.14
N LYS A 252 13.40 0.68 -8.27
CA LYS A 252 12.96 1.10 -9.60
C LYS A 252 12.32 -0.05 -10.37
N SER A 253 11.34 0.31 -11.19
CA SER A 253 10.71 -0.60 -12.14
C SER A 253 11.73 -1.08 -13.18
N PRO A 254 11.84 -2.39 -13.47
CA PRO A 254 12.69 -2.90 -14.54
C PRO A 254 12.15 -2.54 -15.92
N HIS A 255 10.82 -2.44 -16.07
CA HIS A 255 10.20 -2.05 -17.32
C HIS A 255 10.35 -0.55 -17.48
N GLY A 256 11.19 -0.15 -18.44
CA GLY A 256 11.58 1.24 -18.72
C GLY A 256 10.47 2.08 -19.38
N MET A 257 9.29 1.52 -19.58
CA MET A 257 8.13 2.28 -20.01
C MET A 257 7.59 3.06 -18.82
N LEU A 258 7.95 4.35 -18.77
CA LEU A 258 7.43 5.41 -17.89
C LEU A 258 7.24 5.01 -16.41
N VAL A 259 8.06 5.60 -15.54
CA VAL A 259 7.90 5.50 -14.06
C VAL A 259 6.42 5.64 -13.68
N GLY A 260 5.88 4.62 -13.00
CA GLY A 260 4.49 4.57 -12.59
C GLY A 260 3.51 3.97 -13.60
N THR A 261 3.97 3.42 -14.74
CA THR A 261 3.14 2.69 -15.71
C THR A 261 3.26 1.17 -15.69
N ASP A 262 4.15 0.63 -14.85
CA ASP A 262 4.33 -0.80 -14.69
C ASP A 262 3.08 -1.48 -14.12
N ASN A 263 2.45 -2.32 -14.94
CA ASN A 263 1.24 -3.05 -14.59
C ASN A 263 1.52 -4.32 -13.77
N HIS A 264 2.78 -4.76 -13.63
CA HIS A 264 3.16 -5.77 -12.62
C HIS A 264 2.75 -5.28 -11.24
N ARG A 265 2.88 -3.97 -10.99
CA ARG A 265 2.52 -3.32 -9.73
C ARG A 265 1.10 -3.61 -9.26
N ILE A 266 0.19 -3.81 -10.19
CA ILE A 266 -1.25 -3.95 -9.93
C ILE A 266 -1.82 -5.30 -10.34
N GLY A 267 -0.94 -6.27 -10.63
CA GLY A 267 -1.34 -7.61 -11.05
C GLY A 267 -2.14 -7.61 -12.35
N LYS A 268 -1.75 -6.72 -13.26
CA LYS A 268 -2.30 -6.56 -14.62
C LYS A 268 -1.26 -6.77 -15.71
N ALA A 269 -0.11 -7.35 -15.39
CA ALA A 269 0.88 -7.75 -16.37
C ALA A 269 1.53 -9.09 -16.00
N ALA A 270 2.09 -9.72 -17.01
CA ALA A 270 2.94 -10.90 -16.86
C ALA A 270 4.03 -10.92 -17.94
N ASP A 271 5.24 -11.26 -17.53
CA ASP A 271 6.32 -11.61 -18.44
C ASP A 271 6.21 -13.07 -18.86
N ILE A 272 6.57 -13.34 -20.10
CA ILE A 272 6.56 -14.68 -20.69
C ILE A 272 7.99 -15.11 -21.00
N ASP A 273 8.32 -16.35 -20.66
CA ASP A 273 9.63 -16.97 -20.87
C ASP A 273 10.12 -16.82 -22.32
N ARG A 274 11.45 -16.79 -22.43
CA ARG A 274 12.14 -16.98 -23.71
C ARG A 274 12.20 -18.47 -24.03
N ASP A 275 11.47 -18.87 -25.05
CA ASP A 275 11.53 -20.19 -25.67
C ASP A 275 12.51 -20.23 -26.87
N GLY A 276 13.38 -19.23 -26.98
CA GLY A 276 14.28 -19.05 -28.13
C GLY A 276 13.62 -18.40 -29.34
N ILE A 277 12.34 -18.02 -29.26
CA ILE A 277 11.64 -17.23 -30.29
C ILE A 277 11.57 -15.77 -29.83
N ASN A 278 12.00 -14.86 -30.69
CA ASN A 278 11.87 -13.42 -30.43
C ASN A 278 10.39 -13.05 -30.33
N CYS A 279 10.05 -12.08 -29.48
CA CYS A 279 8.66 -11.64 -29.30
C CYS A 279 7.98 -11.24 -30.63
N GLU A 280 8.68 -10.55 -31.53
CA GLU A 280 8.14 -10.10 -32.82
C GLU A 280 7.87 -11.25 -33.80
N ASP A 281 8.58 -12.37 -33.61
CA ASP A 281 8.50 -13.55 -34.46
C ASP A 281 7.50 -14.60 -33.89
N ASP A 282 7.00 -14.42 -32.66
CA ASP A 282 6.06 -15.34 -32.02
C ASP A 282 4.61 -15.09 -32.44
N ALA A 283 4.32 -15.39 -33.71
CA ALA A 283 2.99 -15.22 -34.30
C ALA A 283 1.92 -16.06 -33.57
N ASP A 284 2.29 -17.22 -33.03
CA ASP A 284 1.38 -18.11 -32.32
C ASP A 284 0.95 -17.51 -30.97
N LEU A 285 1.87 -16.92 -30.22
CA LEU A 285 1.54 -16.19 -28.99
C LEU A 285 0.68 -14.96 -29.31
N ALA A 286 1.02 -14.21 -30.35
CA ALA A 286 0.22 -13.07 -30.78
C ALA A 286 -1.22 -13.47 -31.15
N GLU A 287 -1.40 -14.62 -31.80
CA GLU A 287 -2.72 -15.15 -32.14
C GLU A 287 -3.48 -15.65 -30.90
N ALA A 288 -2.80 -16.29 -29.95
CA ALA A 288 -3.39 -16.68 -28.67
C ALA A 288 -3.93 -15.46 -27.88
N VAL A 289 -3.18 -14.35 -27.87
CA VAL A 289 -3.63 -13.09 -27.26
C VAL A 289 -4.86 -12.52 -27.98
N LYS A 290 -4.87 -12.50 -29.33
CA LYS A 290 -6.04 -12.06 -30.11
C LYS A 290 -7.26 -12.93 -29.88
N PHE A 291 -7.07 -14.24 -29.75
CA PHE A 291 -8.13 -15.20 -29.45
C PHE A 291 -8.82 -14.83 -28.13
N VAL A 292 -8.05 -14.60 -27.06
CA VAL A 292 -8.62 -14.21 -25.75
C VAL A 292 -9.30 -12.85 -25.80
N ASN A 293 -8.76 -11.87 -26.53
CA ASN A 293 -9.45 -10.59 -26.73
C ASN A 293 -10.79 -10.72 -27.45
N LYS A 294 -10.91 -11.69 -28.38
CA LYS A 294 -12.12 -11.88 -29.18
C LYS A 294 -13.17 -12.75 -28.46
N TYR A 295 -12.73 -13.79 -27.76
CA TYR A 295 -13.61 -14.85 -27.24
C TYR A 295 -13.49 -15.09 -25.73
N GLY A 296 -12.44 -14.58 -25.09
CA GLY A 296 -12.20 -14.78 -23.67
C GLY A 296 -13.18 -13.98 -22.83
N TYR A 297 -14.22 -14.64 -22.33
CA TYR A 297 -15.03 -14.12 -21.24
C TYR A 297 -14.55 -14.76 -19.94
N VAL A 298 -14.03 -13.95 -19.03
CA VAL A 298 -13.65 -14.39 -17.69
C VAL A 298 -14.58 -13.73 -16.66
N SER A 299 -14.70 -14.35 -15.49
CA SER A 299 -15.50 -13.77 -14.40
C SER A 299 -14.99 -12.36 -14.08
N GLY A 300 -15.83 -11.33 -14.33
CA GLY A 300 -15.47 -9.92 -14.17
C GLY A 300 -15.33 -9.10 -15.46
N GLY A 301 -15.48 -9.72 -16.64
CA GLY A 301 -15.49 -9.04 -17.95
C GLY A 301 -14.46 -9.61 -18.93
N GLN A 302 -14.30 -8.97 -20.09
CA GLN A 302 -13.26 -9.31 -21.06
C GLN A 302 -12.03 -8.41 -20.81
N PRO A 303 -10.97 -8.88 -20.13
CA PRO A 303 -9.75 -8.10 -20.00
C PRO A 303 -9.14 -7.96 -21.39
N LYS A 304 -8.69 -6.75 -21.73
CA LYS A 304 -8.02 -6.51 -23.01
C LYS A 304 -6.53 -6.76 -22.85
N ALA A 305 -6.09 -7.91 -23.32
CA ALA A 305 -4.69 -8.32 -23.33
C ALA A 305 -3.94 -7.66 -24.50
N LYS A 306 -2.70 -7.24 -24.27
CA LYS A 306 -1.82 -6.67 -25.28
C LYS A 306 -0.43 -7.28 -25.14
N LEU A 307 0.02 -7.98 -26.18
CA LEU A 307 1.41 -8.42 -26.27
C LEU A 307 2.29 -7.21 -26.57
N LEU A 308 3.28 -6.99 -25.71
CA LEU A 308 4.32 -5.99 -25.82
C LEU A 308 5.65 -6.71 -26.01
N CYS A 309 6.40 -6.27 -27.02
CA CYS A 309 7.75 -6.73 -27.27
C CYS A 309 8.70 -5.66 -26.78
N GLU A 310 9.32 -5.91 -25.62
CA GLU A 310 10.25 -4.96 -25.02
C GLU A 310 11.67 -5.20 -25.55
N HIS A 311 12.29 -4.12 -26.02
CA HIS A 311 13.69 -4.09 -26.47
C HIS A 311 14.51 -3.33 -25.43
N GLY A 312 15.24 -4.05 -24.58
CA GLY A 312 16.11 -3.46 -23.55
C GLY A 312 17.57 -3.46 -23.97
N ILE A 313 18.38 -2.54 -23.43
CA ILE A 313 19.83 -2.56 -23.60
C ILE A 313 20.36 -3.84 -22.94
N GLY A 314 20.82 -4.81 -23.74
CA GLY A 314 21.25 -6.13 -23.25
C GLY A 314 20.15 -7.18 -23.18
N PHE A 315 18.92 -6.83 -23.56
CA PHE A 315 17.77 -7.73 -23.51
C PHE A 315 17.00 -7.68 -24.84
N GLU A 316 17.39 -8.53 -25.77
CA GLU A 316 16.62 -8.74 -27.01
C GLU A 316 15.31 -9.50 -26.69
N GLY A 317 14.17 -8.87 -26.98
CA GLY A 317 12.89 -9.53 -27.26
C GLY A 317 12.11 -10.13 -26.09
N PHE A 318 12.02 -9.43 -24.94
CA PHE A 318 11.11 -9.89 -23.88
C PHE A 318 9.65 -9.85 -24.36
N LYS A 319 8.92 -10.92 -24.05
CA LYS A 319 7.48 -11.06 -24.30
C LYS A 319 6.77 -10.65 -23.01
N HIS A 320 5.95 -9.62 -23.09
CA HIS A 320 5.22 -9.08 -21.96
C HIS A 320 3.75 -8.95 -22.33
N ILE A 321 2.83 -9.33 -21.44
CA ILE A 321 1.39 -9.25 -21.70
C ILE A 321 0.73 -8.32 -20.69
N ASP A 322 0.21 -7.22 -21.21
CA ASP A 322 -0.48 -6.17 -20.46
C ASP A 322 -2.00 -6.35 -20.52
N PHE A 323 -2.70 -6.13 -19.42
CA PHE A 323 -4.16 -6.23 -19.35
C PHE A 323 -4.80 -4.91 -18.93
N ASN A 324 -5.80 -4.44 -19.68
CA ASN A 324 -6.62 -3.27 -19.32
C ASN A 324 -7.96 -3.67 -18.72
#